data_AF-V1CJ87-F1
#
_entry.id   AF-V1CJ87-F1
#
_cell.length_a   1.000
_cell.length_b   1.000
_cell.length_c   1.000
_cell.angle_alpha   90.00
_cell.angle_beta   90.00
_cell.angle_gamma   90.00
#
_symmetry.space_group_name_H-M   'P 1'
#
loop_
_entity.id
_entity.type
_entity.pdbx_description
1 polymer ?
#
loop_
_entity_poly.entity_id
_entity_poly.type
_entity_poly.pdbx_seq_one_letter_code
_entity_poly.pdbx_strand_id
1 'polypeptide(L)'
;MKPFENFNWDNFWEDSDYATEEYVGKKPTDEEVSDIEKELGYKLPQSYIELIENHNGGIPRYNIFWDDNVCVNITGIYGIDKSKRYSVCGEFGNELWLNEWGYPDIGVAIADTISGGHDMIFLDYSECGANGEPKVTLIDQEDDYESYTLADTFEEFIAGLTTDDAEMDESEFKQLGEDEQLATIRKIQHLCGYEPMVRLLNNVGSENLSDQLLGELAKAYNNTGREREAIKVLELVEEENRDAMWYCRCGFSHGMLSQKMDYARTTEVQDALKMLEKSIKMAEKAENDNEITWCIEIIENILNISPEKLKHKYPFIGRHYLSEPQSKTVDENPTIQLQKKIYREFTADDLKNIDGIWEVSEPLMWVIEVFGSYDEYLNSVEPFSLEQRYLNAIIWYFSDVGTGGHRKFLASSTGMLWKDALEGLKLFHMSDHAENLQELVDFLGGSISFDQRERDDLIDQFEDDVSFDTVLCRLDNFVNQHEWEEPLTRYIRTNPDQFIFQWYYYE
;
A
#
# COMPACT_ATOMS: atom_id res chain seq x y z
N MET A 1 -15.15 -30.19 -15.72
CA MET A 1 -15.31 -29.27 -16.87
C MET A 1 -14.02 -29.28 -17.64
N LYS A 2 -14.03 -28.86 -18.90
CA LYS A 2 -12.76 -28.64 -19.60
C LYS A 2 -12.10 -27.42 -18.95
N PRO A 3 -10.79 -27.43 -18.61
CA PRO A 3 -10.13 -26.21 -18.17
C PRO A 3 -10.35 -25.08 -19.18
N PHE A 4 -10.50 -23.85 -18.70
CA PHE A 4 -10.68 -22.65 -19.50
C PHE A 4 -11.93 -22.65 -20.40
N GLU A 5 -12.96 -23.45 -20.09
CA GLU A 5 -14.19 -23.57 -20.91
C GLU A 5 -14.91 -22.22 -21.14
N ASN A 6 -14.75 -21.26 -20.21
CA ASN A 6 -15.30 -19.90 -20.31
C ASN A 6 -14.22 -18.80 -20.28
N PHE A 7 -12.95 -19.17 -20.47
CA PHE A 7 -11.86 -18.19 -20.46
C PHE A 7 -11.81 -17.43 -21.78
N ASN A 8 -11.69 -16.11 -21.71
CA ASN A 8 -11.55 -15.28 -22.90
C ASN A 8 -10.07 -15.17 -23.28
N TRP A 9 -9.68 -15.89 -24.33
CA TRP A 9 -8.33 -15.80 -24.89
C TRP A 9 -8.12 -14.55 -25.76
N ASP A 10 -9.19 -13.85 -26.15
CA ASP A 10 -9.08 -12.65 -26.96
C ASP A 10 -8.30 -11.57 -26.16
N ASN A 11 -7.20 -11.09 -26.74
CA ASN A 11 -6.28 -10.12 -26.14
C ASN A 11 -5.49 -10.60 -24.91
N PHE A 12 -5.53 -11.88 -24.55
CA PHE A 12 -4.72 -12.41 -23.45
C PHE A 12 -3.21 -12.33 -23.74
N TRP A 13 -2.80 -12.54 -24.99
CA TRP A 13 -1.39 -12.51 -25.40
C TRP A 13 -0.99 -11.15 -25.99
N GLU A 14 0.23 -10.71 -25.67
CA GLU A 14 0.89 -9.56 -26.27
C GLU A 14 1.90 -10.04 -27.34
N ASP A 15 1.37 -10.40 -28.50
CA ASP A 15 2.19 -10.88 -29.62
C ASP A 15 3.09 -9.77 -30.16
N SER A 16 4.40 -10.06 -30.21
CA SER A 16 5.44 -9.20 -30.79
C SER A 16 6.46 -10.03 -31.56
N ASP A 17 7.32 -9.39 -32.35
CA ASP A 17 8.42 -10.08 -33.04
C ASP A 17 9.32 -10.80 -32.02
N TYR A 18 9.58 -10.16 -30.87
CA TYR A 18 10.34 -10.75 -29.76
C TYR A 18 9.63 -11.97 -29.15
N ALA A 19 8.35 -11.84 -28.79
CA ALA A 19 7.57 -12.96 -28.24
C ALA A 19 7.58 -14.14 -29.21
N THR A 20 7.38 -13.87 -30.50
CA THR A 20 7.35 -14.90 -31.55
C THR A 20 8.69 -15.62 -31.70
N GLU A 21 9.80 -14.88 -31.63
CA GLU A 21 11.14 -15.45 -31.74
C GLU A 21 11.48 -16.32 -30.52
N GLU A 22 11.26 -15.77 -29.32
CA GLU A 22 11.84 -16.26 -28.07
C GLU A 22 10.93 -17.23 -27.28
N TYR A 23 9.60 -17.03 -27.32
CA TYR A 23 8.62 -17.79 -26.51
C TYR A 23 7.68 -18.65 -27.36
N VAL A 24 7.06 -18.08 -28.40
CA VAL A 24 5.91 -18.73 -29.08
C VAL A 24 6.35 -19.93 -29.92
N GLY A 25 6.02 -21.12 -29.43
CA GLY A 25 6.25 -22.40 -30.09
C GLY A 25 5.20 -22.75 -31.16
N LYS A 26 5.49 -23.75 -31.98
CA LYS A 26 4.46 -24.34 -32.85
C LYS A 26 3.40 -25.04 -32.00
N LYS A 27 2.19 -25.22 -32.54
CA LYS A 27 1.15 -26.02 -31.87
C LYS A 27 1.69 -27.44 -31.58
N PRO A 28 1.63 -27.91 -30.32
CA PRO A 28 2.21 -29.19 -29.94
C PRO A 28 1.38 -30.37 -30.43
N THR A 29 2.05 -31.51 -30.57
CA THR A 29 1.41 -32.83 -30.77
C THR A 29 1.41 -33.65 -29.48
N ASP A 30 0.49 -34.60 -29.36
CA ASP A 30 0.42 -35.51 -28.20
C ASP A 30 1.76 -36.25 -27.94
N GLU A 31 2.50 -36.58 -29.01
CA GLU A 31 3.82 -37.20 -28.91
C GLU A 31 4.85 -36.24 -28.30
N GLU A 32 4.84 -34.96 -28.70
CA GLU A 32 5.74 -33.93 -28.14
C GLU A 32 5.42 -33.63 -26.67
N VAL A 33 4.14 -33.56 -26.30
CA VAL A 33 3.72 -33.44 -24.90
C VAL A 33 4.25 -34.62 -24.09
N SER A 34 4.02 -35.85 -24.56
CA SER A 34 4.48 -37.06 -23.86
C SER A 34 6.01 -37.14 -23.74
N ASP A 35 6.75 -36.65 -24.74
CA ASP A 35 8.21 -36.60 -24.70
C ASP A 35 8.71 -35.55 -23.68
N ILE A 36 8.03 -34.41 -23.58
CA ILE A 36 8.32 -33.35 -22.59
C ILE A 36 8.04 -33.83 -21.16
N GLU A 37 6.87 -34.42 -20.90
CA GLU A 37 6.53 -34.97 -19.58
C GLU A 37 7.53 -36.04 -19.13
N LYS A 38 8.02 -36.86 -20.07
CA LYS A 38 9.01 -37.89 -19.80
C LYS A 38 10.40 -37.30 -19.47
N GLU A 39 10.77 -36.20 -20.11
CA GLU A 39 12.03 -35.50 -19.87
C GLU A 39 12.02 -34.75 -18.54
N LEU A 40 10.94 -34.03 -18.25
CA LEU A 40 10.74 -33.34 -16.98
C LEU A 40 10.55 -34.31 -15.81
N GLY A 41 9.99 -35.51 -16.07
CA GLY A 41 9.63 -36.47 -15.03
C GLY A 41 8.28 -36.18 -14.37
N TYR A 42 7.53 -35.19 -14.86
CA TYR A 42 6.25 -34.72 -14.34
C TYR A 42 5.18 -34.75 -15.41
N LYS A 43 3.96 -35.09 -15.01
CA LYS A 43 2.77 -34.96 -15.86
C LYS A 43 2.26 -33.52 -15.80
N LEU A 44 2.14 -32.85 -16.93
CA LEU A 44 1.65 -31.47 -16.98
C LEU A 44 0.14 -31.44 -16.64
N PRO A 45 -0.34 -30.42 -15.90
CA PRO A 45 -1.77 -30.33 -15.58
C PRO A 45 -2.58 -30.09 -16.85
N GLN A 46 -3.83 -30.56 -16.86
CA GLN A 46 -4.69 -30.50 -18.05
C GLN A 46 -4.94 -29.06 -18.52
N SER A 47 -4.95 -28.10 -17.60
CA SER A 47 -5.02 -26.67 -17.88
C SER A 47 -3.78 -26.17 -18.64
N TYR A 48 -2.58 -26.62 -18.28
CA TYR A 48 -1.36 -26.27 -19.01
C TYR A 48 -1.39 -26.79 -20.45
N ILE A 49 -1.84 -28.04 -20.63
CA ILE A 49 -2.02 -28.62 -21.98
C ILE A 49 -3.01 -27.80 -22.81
N GLU A 50 -4.13 -27.36 -22.21
CA GLU A 50 -5.10 -26.51 -22.90
C GLU A 50 -4.51 -25.15 -23.30
N LEU A 51 -3.69 -24.54 -22.43
CA LEU A 51 -3.00 -23.28 -22.74
C LEU A 51 -2.07 -23.46 -23.95
N ILE A 52 -1.20 -24.48 -23.94
CA ILE A 52 -0.23 -24.68 -25.04
C ILE A 52 -0.89 -25.14 -26.35
N GLU A 53 -2.06 -25.76 -26.29
CA GLU A 53 -2.87 -26.05 -27.49
C GLU A 53 -3.49 -24.80 -28.11
N ASN A 54 -3.79 -23.79 -27.29
CA ASN A 54 -4.26 -22.47 -27.71
C ASN A 54 -3.09 -21.61 -28.24
N HIS A 55 -2.04 -21.47 -27.44
CA HIS A 55 -0.86 -20.66 -27.72
C HIS A 55 0.35 -21.22 -26.92
N ASN A 56 1.33 -21.77 -27.62
CA ASN A 56 2.40 -22.58 -27.02
C ASN A 56 3.54 -21.71 -26.44
N GLY A 57 3.22 -20.99 -25.36
CA GLY A 57 4.11 -20.04 -24.70
C GLY A 57 4.05 -18.65 -25.31
N GLY A 58 4.32 -17.61 -24.53
CA GLY A 58 4.20 -16.23 -24.98
C GLY A 58 4.27 -15.22 -23.83
N ILE A 59 4.13 -13.94 -24.19
CA ILE A 59 4.03 -12.85 -23.22
C ILE A 59 2.55 -12.56 -23.00
N PRO A 60 2.01 -12.71 -21.78
CA PRO A 60 0.62 -12.35 -21.53
C PRO A 60 0.50 -10.84 -21.37
N ARG A 61 -0.59 -10.27 -21.88
CA ARG A 61 -0.99 -8.88 -21.62
C ARG A 61 -1.23 -8.68 -20.13
N TYR A 62 -1.96 -9.62 -19.50
CA TYR A 62 -2.18 -9.67 -18.05
C TYR A 62 -1.02 -10.42 -17.41
N ASN A 63 -0.17 -9.71 -16.70
CA ASN A 63 1.12 -10.21 -16.27
C ASN A 63 1.40 -10.04 -14.77
N ILE A 64 0.41 -9.59 -13.99
CA ILE A 64 0.53 -9.41 -12.54
C ILE A 64 -0.35 -10.44 -11.84
N PHE A 65 0.19 -11.15 -10.85
CA PHE A 65 -0.58 -11.98 -9.95
C PHE A 65 -0.52 -11.41 -8.52
N TRP A 66 -1.70 -11.21 -7.91
CA TRP A 66 -1.84 -10.72 -6.54
C TRP A 66 -2.52 -11.77 -5.66
N ASP A 67 -1.90 -12.05 -4.52
CA ASP A 67 -2.54 -12.68 -3.37
C ASP A 67 -2.39 -11.77 -2.14
N ASP A 68 -3.08 -12.07 -1.04
CA ASP A 68 -3.07 -11.30 0.22
C ASP A 68 -1.64 -11.05 0.77
N ASN A 69 -0.65 -11.86 0.37
CA ASN A 69 0.72 -11.84 0.90
C ASN A 69 1.81 -11.55 -0.14
N VAL A 70 1.54 -11.73 -1.44
CA VAL A 70 2.56 -11.71 -2.49
C VAL A 70 2.03 -11.05 -3.76
N CYS A 71 2.86 -10.22 -4.38
CA CYS A 71 2.66 -9.69 -5.72
C CYS A 71 3.81 -10.11 -6.62
N VAL A 72 3.51 -10.70 -7.77
CA VAL A 72 4.53 -11.07 -8.74
C VAL A 72 4.14 -10.64 -10.15
N ASN A 73 5.11 -10.04 -10.84
CA ASN A 73 5.01 -9.67 -12.24
C ASN A 73 5.74 -10.69 -13.10
N ILE A 74 5.01 -11.45 -13.89
CA ILE A 74 5.59 -12.35 -14.90
C ILE A 74 5.93 -11.57 -16.17
N THR A 75 6.97 -12.00 -16.88
CA THR A 75 7.38 -11.42 -18.17
C THR A 75 7.09 -12.33 -19.35
N GLY A 76 6.87 -13.63 -19.11
CA GLY A 76 6.43 -14.57 -20.12
C GLY A 76 6.11 -15.95 -19.55
N ILE A 77 5.21 -16.67 -20.21
CA ILE A 77 4.79 -18.03 -19.88
C ILE A 77 5.48 -18.99 -20.85
N TYR A 78 6.07 -20.06 -20.31
CA TYR A 78 6.82 -21.03 -21.09
C TYR A 78 5.92 -21.95 -21.91
N GLY A 79 6.30 -22.15 -23.17
CA GLY A 79 5.75 -23.23 -23.99
C GLY A 79 6.51 -24.55 -23.78
N ILE A 80 6.23 -25.52 -24.63
CA ILE A 80 6.94 -26.82 -24.66
C ILE A 80 7.80 -27.04 -25.91
N ASP A 81 7.82 -26.08 -26.85
CA ASP A 81 8.64 -26.18 -28.05
C ASP A 81 10.12 -25.95 -27.72
N LYS A 82 10.91 -27.03 -27.68
CA LYS A 82 12.35 -26.99 -27.33
C LYS A 82 13.21 -26.12 -28.24
N SER A 83 12.69 -25.70 -29.41
CA SER A 83 13.40 -24.75 -30.26
C SER A 83 13.34 -23.31 -29.73
N LYS A 84 12.46 -23.04 -28.78
CA LYS A 84 12.28 -21.75 -28.12
C LYS A 84 13.18 -21.64 -26.90
N ARG A 85 13.79 -20.47 -26.75
CA ARG A 85 14.72 -20.16 -25.67
C ARG A 85 14.02 -20.24 -24.31
N TYR A 86 12.81 -19.66 -24.24
CA TYR A 86 11.93 -19.69 -23.08
C TYR A 86 10.84 -20.74 -23.26
N SER A 87 11.24 -21.99 -23.08
CA SER A 87 10.33 -23.14 -22.98
C SER A 87 10.76 -24.02 -21.81
N VAL A 88 9.86 -24.86 -21.31
CA VAL A 88 10.14 -25.71 -20.12
C VAL A 88 11.36 -26.62 -20.30
N CYS A 89 11.74 -26.93 -21.55
CA CYS A 89 12.94 -27.70 -21.93
C CYS A 89 13.83 -26.92 -22.92
N GLY A 90 13.78 -25.58 -22.90
CA GLY A 90 14.60 -24.68 -23.71
C GLY A 90 15.93 -24.32 -23.05
N GLU A 91 16.63 -23.31 -23.61
CA GLU A 91 17.88 -22.79 -23.04
C GLU A 91 17.68 -22.28 -21.60
N PHE A 92 16.56 -21.60 -21.34
CA PHE A 92 16.15 -21.13 -20.01
C PHE A 92 15.07 -22.02 -19.40
N GLY A 93 15.08 -23.32 -19.73
CA GLY A 93 14.14 -24.29 -19.19
C GLY A 93 14.54 -24.84 -17.82
N ASN A 94 13.81 -25.86 -17.37
CA ASN A 94 13.92 -26.43 -16.03
C ASN A 94 15.35 -26.90 -15.68
N GLU A 95 16.11 -27.39 -16.66
CA GLU A 95 17.49 -27.87 -16.45
C GLU A 95 18.43 -26.76 -15.96
N LEU A 96 18.31 -25.55 -16.50
CA LEU A 96 19.16 -24.40 -16.12
C LEU A 96 18.85 -23.96 -14.69
N TRP A 97 17.57 -23.79 -14.36
CA TRP A 97 17.15 -23.28 -13.06
C TRP A 97 17.50 -24.24 -11.93
N LEU A 98 17.32 -25.55 -12.13
CA LEU A 98 17.66 -26.56 -11.13
C LEU A 98 19.18 -26.77 -11.00
N ASN A 99 19.91 -26.92 -12.11
CA ASN A 99 21.31 -27.37 -12.05
C ASN A 99 22.32 -26.23 -11.98
N GLU A 100 22.05 -25.11 -12.65
CA GLU A 100 22.98 -23.97 -12.68
C GLU A 100 22.65 -22.94 -11.60
N TRP A 101 21.36 -22.64 -11.40
CA TRP A 101 20.90 -21.65 -10.41
C TRP A 101 20.52 -22.26 -9.06
N GLY A 102 20.47 -23.59 -8.94
CA GLY A 102 20.28 -24.28 -7.67
C GLY A 102 18.86 -24.21 -7.10
N TYR A 103 17.85 -23.87 -7.90
CA TYR A 103 16.45 -23.93 -7.47
C TYR A 103 16.07 -25.35 -7.01
N PRO A 104 15.16 -25.47 -6.03
CA PRO A 104 14.81 -26.76 -5.47
C PRO A 104 14.05 -27.63 -6.49
N ASP A 105 14.37 -28.93 -6.50
CA ASP A 105 13.75 -29.93 -7.38
C ASP A 105 12.35 -30.33 -6.88
N ILE A 106 11.42 -29.37 -6.96
CA ILE A 106 10.01 -29.55 -6.56
C ILE A 106 9.07 -29.71 -7.76
N GLY A 107 9.53 -29.40 -8.97
CA GLY A 107 8.70 -29.46 -10.16
C GLY A 107 9.27 -28.73 -11.37
N VAL A 108 8.41 -27.96 -12.04
CA VAL A 108 8.69 -27.40 -13.37
C VAL A 108 8.60 -25.88 -13.35
N ALA A 109 9.68 -25.18 -13.71
CA ALA A 109 9.66 -23.74 -13.95
C ALA A 109 8.81 -23.42 -15.20
N ILE A 110 7.84 -22.49 -15.06
CA ILE A 110 6.82 -22.23 -16.08
C ILE A 110 6.68 -20.78 -16.54
N ALA A 111 7.29 -19.82 -15.83
CA ALA A 111 7.25 -18.42 -16.23
C ALA A 111 8.46 -17.67 -15.71
N ASP A 112 8.95 -16.72 -16.52
CA ASP A 112 9.91 -15.71 -16.09
C ASP A 112 9.18 -14.62 -15.30
N THR A 113 9.89 -14.00 -14.37
CA THR A 113 9.44 -12.79 -13.67
C THR A 113 10.28 -11.58 -14.06
N ILE A 114 9.87 -10.39 -13.62
CA ILE A 114 10.62 -9.16 -13.87
C ILE A 114 12.01 -9.14 -13.21
N SER A 115 12.25 -10.02 -12.23
CA SER A 115 13.52 -10.04 -11.51
C SER A 115 14.64 -10.69 -12.32
N GLY A 116 14.32 -11.40 -13.41
CA GLY A 116 15.33 -12.03 -14.26
C GLY A 116 15.98 -13.27 -13.64
N GLY A 117 15.23 -14.00 -12.82
CA GLY A 117 15.64 -15.28 -12.23
C GLY A 117 16.01 -15.22 -10.75
N HIS A 118 15.88 -14.06 -10.10
CA HIS A 118 15.99 -13.94 -8.64
C HIS A 118 14.75 -14.51 -7.93
N ASP A 119 13.63 -14.56 -8.63
CA ASP A 119 12.47 -15.34 -8.26
C ASP A 119 11.88 -16.00 -9.52
N MET A 120 11.21 -17.15 -9.34
CA MET A 120 10.71 -17.96 -10.46
C MET A 120 9.38 -18.62 -10.11
N ILE A 121 8.53 -18.80 -11.12
CA ILE A 121 7.23 -19.48 -10.98
C ILE A 121 7.37 -20.96 -11.33
N PHE A 122 6.97 -21.82 -10.39
CA PHE A 122 7.00 -23.27 -10.54
C PHE A 122 5.60 -23.89 -10.47
N LEU A 123 5.39 -24.95 -11.25
CA LEU A 123 4.43 -25.99 -10.91
C LEU A 123 5.05 -26.87 -9.83
N ASP A 124 4.52 -26.80 -8.62
CA ASP A 124 5.03 -27.52 -7.45
C ASP A 124 4.30 -28.87 -7.27
N TYR A 125 5.05 -29.95 -7.42
CA TYR A 125 4.58 -31.33 -7.29
C TYR A 125 4.96 -31.98 -5.95
N SER A 126 5.55 -31.24 -5.02
CA SER A 126 6.07 -31.76 -3.75
C SER A 126 4.99 -32.50 -2.93
N GLU A 127 3.75 -31.99 -2.92
CA GLU A 127 2.63 -32.58 -2.18
C GLU A 127 1.86 -33.64 -2.98
N CYS A 128 1.63 -33.39 -4.28
CA CYS A 128 0.74 -34.21 -5.11
C CYS A 128 1.44 -35.35 -5.86
N GLY A 129 2.78 -35.31 -5.92
CA GLY A 129 3.63 -36.23 -6.65
C GLY A 129 3.56 -36.07 -8.17
N ALA A 130 4.49 -36.71 -8.89
CA ALA A 130 4.74 -36.47 -10.31
C ALA A 130 3.56 -36.68 -11.30
N ASN A 131 2.43 -37.22 -10.85
CA ASN A 131 1.23 -37.42 -11.68
C ASN A 131 -0.02 -36.70 -11.11
N GLY A 132 0.14 -35.91 -10.05
CA GLY A 132 -0.93 -35.16 -9.40
C GLY A 132 -1.22 -33.82 -10.07
N GLU A 133 -2.17 -33.08 -9.51
CA GLU A 133 -2.42 -31.67 -9.87
C GLU A 133 -1.47 -30.80 -9.02
N PRO A 134 -0.48 -30.12 -9.63
CA PRO A 134 0.47 -29.28 -8.92
C PRO A 134 -0.16 -27.94 -8.53
N LYS A 135 0.34 -27.36 -7.44
CA LYS A 135 0.11 -25.96 -7.10
C LYS A 135 1.01 -25.06 -7.94
N VAL A 136 0.69 -23.77 -8.02
CA VAL A 136 1.61 -22.77 -8.57
C VAL A 136 2.30 -22.05 -7.42
N THR A 137 3.62 -22.02 -7.44
CA THR A 137 4.46 -21.52 -6.35
C THR A 137 5.49 -20.52 -6.89
N LEU A 138 5.62 -19.37 -6.24
CA LEU A 138 6.76 -18.46 -6.39
C LEU A 138 7.90 -18.98 -5.51
N ILE A 139 9.12 -19.05 -6.03
CA ILE A 139 10.32 -19.36 -5.25
C ILE A 139 11.26 -18.18 -5.34
N ASP A 140 11.66 -17.63 -4.20
CA ASP A 140 12.57 -16.48 -4.10
C ASP A 140 13.98 -16.97 -3.76
N GLN A 141 14.90 -16.85 -4.72
CA GLN A 141 16.29 -17.28 -4.56
C GLN A 141 17.07 -16.38 -3.57
N GLU A 142 16.69 -15.11 -3.43
CA GLU A 142 17.36 -14.17 -2.52
C GLU A 142 16.96 -14.43 -1.06
N ASP A 143 15.77 -15.00 -0.82
CA ASP A 143 15.29 -15.42 0.49
C ASP A 143 15.50 -16.93 0.75
N ASP A 144 16.71 -17.43 0.50
CA ASP A 144 17.12 -18.84 0.73
C ASP A 144 16.17 -19.87 0.09
N TYR A 145 15.62 -19.55 -1.09
CA TYR A 145 14.63 -20.36 -1.83
C TYR A 145 13.31 -20.55 -1.08
N GLU A 146 12.88 -19.56 -0.29
CA GLU A 146 11.55 -19.54 0.33
C GLU A 146 10.46 -19.63 -0.74
N SER A 147 9.39 -20.37 -0.43
CA SER A 147 8.35 -20.73 -1.38
C SER A 147 6.98 -20.19 -0.96
N TYR A 148 6.29 -19.51 -1.86
CA TYR A 148 4.95 -18.96 -1.65
C TYR A 148 3.95 -19.56 -2.63
N THR A 149 2.93 -20.24 -2.13
CA THR A 149 1.84 -20.75 -2.97
C THR A 149 1.00 -19.60 -3.51
N LEU A 150 0.91 -19.48 -4.83
CA LEU A 150 0.12 -18.46 -5.53
C LEU A 150 -1.29 -18.96 -5.85
N ALA A 151 -1.43 -20.21 -6.28
CA ALA A 151 -2.72 -20.79 -6.64
C ALA A 151 -2.74 -22.31 -6.43
N ASP A 152 -3.92 -22.86 -6.14
CA ASP A 152 -4.10 -24.30 -5.96
C ASP A 152 -4.03 -25.06 -7.30
N THR A 153 -4.25 -24.37 -8.43
CA THR A 153 -4.16 -24.94 -9.78
C THR A 153 -3.57 -23.94 -10.79
N PHE A 154 -3.00 -24.45 -11.89
CA PHE A 154 -2.52 -23.60 -12.98
C PHE A 154 -3.65 -22.81 -13.67
N GLU A 155 -4.87 -23.35 -13.71
CA GLU A 155 -6.02 -22.64 -14.26
C GLU A 155 -6.37 -21.39 -13.43
N GLU A 156 -6.37 -21.51 -12.10
CA GLU A 156 -6.59 -20.39 -11.19
C GLU A 156 -5.48 -19.34 -11.29
N PHE A 157 -4.22 -19.76 -11.42
CA PHE A 157 -3.11 -18.83 -11.63
C PHE A 157 -3.31 -17.99 -12.89
N ILE A 158 -3.53 -18.64 -14.04
CA ILE A 158 -3.75 -17.94 -15.32
C ILE A 158 -5.00 -17.06 -15.29
N ALA A 159 -6.08 -17.54 -14.67
CA ALA A 159 -7.32 -16.77 -14.51
C ALA A 159 -7.20 -15.60 -13.53
N GLY A 160 -6.24 -15.65 -12.61
CA GLY A 160 -5.95 -14.60 -11.64
C GLY A 160 -5.02 -13.50 -12.15
N LEU A 161 -4.35 -13.70 -13.29
CA LEU A 161 -3.49 -12.67 -13.88
C LEU A 161 -4.26 -11.39 -14.22
N THR A 162 -3.67 -10.25 -13.88
CA THR A 162 -4.20 -8.90 -14.12
C THR A 162 -3.13 -7.97 -14.70
N THR A 163 -3.48 -6.72 -14.94
CA THR A 163 -2.57 -5.65 -15.39
C THR A 163 -2.67 -4.47 -14.42
N ASP A 164 -1.62 -3.64 -14.34
CA ASP A 164 -1.72 -2.31 -13.72
C ASP A 164 -2.83 -1.46 -14.39
N ASP A 165 -3.09 -1.73 -15.66
CA ASP A 165 -4.14 -1.14 -16.49
C ASP A 165 -5.38 -2.05 -16.58
N ALA A 166 -6.09 -2.28 -15.48
CA ALA A 166 -7.46 -2.79 -15.57
C ALA A 166 -8.38 -1.71 -16.17
N GLU A 167 -8.20 -1.37 -17.45
CA GLU A 167 -9.10 -0.52 -18.22
C GLU A 167 -10.37 -1.31 -18.53
N MET A 168 -11.25 -1.38 -17.53
CA MET A 168 -12.67 -1.60 -17.79
C MET A 168 -13.15 -0.51 -18.74
N ASP A 169 -13.64 -0.89 -19.91
CA ASP A 169 -14.16 0.06 -20.90
C ASP A 169 -15.48 0.69 -20.41
N GLU A 170 -15.66 2.00 -20.61
CA GLU A 170 -16.86 2.70 -20.13
C GLU A 170 -18.16 2.19 -20.77
N SER A 171 -18.09 1.70 -22.01
CA SER A 171 -19.25 1.20 -22.75
C SER A 171 -19.63 -0.21 -22.32
N GLU A 172 -18.66 -1.02 -21.91
CA GLU A 172 -18.87 -2.31 -21.26
C GLU A 172 -19.43 -2.11 -19.86
N PHE A 173 -18.86 -1.20 -19.08
CA PHE A 173 -19.35 -0.86 -17.73
C PHE A 173 -20.81 -0.38 -17.75
N LYS A 174 -21.20 0.45 -18.73
CA LYS A 174 -22.59 0.93 -18.90
C LYS A 174 -23.60 -0.18 -19.24
N GLN A 175 -23.14 -1.33 -19.73
CA GLN A 175 -24.01 -2.47 -20.06
C GLN A 175 -24.28 -3.40 -18.86
N LEU A 176 -23.48 -3.30 -17.81
CA LEU A 176 -23.64 -4.08 -16.58
C LEU A 176 -24.90 -3.66 -15.80
N GLY A 177 -25.46 -4.60 -15.04
CA GLY A 177 -26.48 -4.26 -14.04
C GLY A 177 -25.89 -3.43 -12.90
N GLU A 178 -26.72 -2.68 -12.16
CA GLU A 178 -26.24 -1.80 -11.08
C GLU A 178 -25.42 -2.54 -10.00
N ASP A 179 -25.85 -3.73 -9.59
CA ASP A 179 -25.10 -4.57 -8.63
C ASP A 179 -23.73 -5.01 -9.19
N GLU A 180 -23.66 -5.30 -10.49
CA GLU A 180 -22.43 -5.70 -11.18
C GLU A 180 -21.49 -4.51 -11.37
N GLN A 181 -22.04 -3.32 -11.65
CA GLN A 181 -21.27 -2.06 -11.68
C GLN A 181 -20.63 -1.79 -10.32
N LEU A 182 -21.38 -1.91 -9.23
CA LEU A 182 -20.86 -1.71 -7.88
C LEU A 182 -19.80 -2.75 -7.50
N ALA A 183 -20.03 -4.02 -7.84
CA ALA A 183 -19.04 -5.07 -7.63
C ALA A 183 -17.75 -4.80 -8.43
N THR A 184 -17.89 -4.36 -9.67
CA THR A 184 -16.78 -3.99 -10.56
C THR A 184 -15.98 -2.83 -10.01
N ILE A 185 -16.64 -1.76 -9.56
CA ILE A 185 -15.96 -0.60 -8.94
C ILE A 185 -15.24 -0.98 -7.65
N ARG A 186 -15.83 -1.82 -6.81
CA ARG A 186 -15.16 -2.33 -5.60
C ARG A 186 -13.94 -3.18 -5.96
N LYS A 187 -14.06 -4.01 -7.01
CA LYS A 187 -12.94 -4.80 -7.53
C LYS A 187 -11.82 -3.90 -8.05
N ILE A 188 -12.13 -2.88 -8.84
CA ILE A 188 -11.15 -1.90 -9.34
C ILE A 188 -10.50 -1.15 -8.18
N GLN A 189 -11.29 -0.68 -7.20
CA GLN A 189 -10.77 0.00 -6.02
C GLN A 189 -9.79 -0.88 -5.24
N HIS A 190 -10.11 -2.16 -5.07
CA HIS A 190 -9.30 -3.11 -4.31
C HIS A 190 -8.03 -3.53 -5.06
N LEU A 191 -8.13 -3.79 -6.37
CA LEU A 191 -7.04 -4.34 -7.16
C LEU A 191 -6.15 -3.27 -7.81
N CYS A 192 -6.69 -2.09 -8.11
CA CYS A 192 -6.03 -1.05 -8.91
C CYS A 192 -6.01 0.32 -8.22
N GLY A 193 -6.65 0.46 -7.05
CA GLY A 193 -6.73 1.71 -6.30
C GLY A 193 -7.77 2.70 -6.82
N TYR A 194 -7.75 3.91 -6.25
CA TYR A 194 -8.80 4.91 -6.47
C TYR A 194 -8.68 5.69 -7.78
N GLU A 195 -7.49 5.87 -8.36
CA GLU A 195 -7.34 6.64 -9.60
C GLU A 195 -7.96 5.95 -10.83
N PRO A 196 -7.73 4.66 -11.09
CA PRO A 196 -8.41 3.95 -12.19
C PRO A 196 -9.93 3.95 -12.04
N MET A 197 -10.42 3.80 -10.81
CA MET A 197 -11.84 3.94 -10.47
C MET A 197 -12.37 5.33 -10.82
N VAL A 198 -11.65 6.40 -10.48
CA VAL A 198 -12.06 7.77 -10.80
C VAL A 198 -12.05 8.02 -12.30
N ARG A 199 -11.03 7.54 -13.03
CA ARG A 199 -10.99 7.63 -14.50
C ARG A 199 -12.23 7.00 -15.13
N LEU A 200 -12.54 5.75 -14.77
CA LEU A 200 -13.70 5.03 -15.29
C LEU A 200 -15.02 5.77 -15.01
N LEU A 201 -15.27 6.13 -13.75
CA LEU A 201 -16.52 6.78 -13.35
C LEU A 201 -16.69 8.18 -13.96
N ASN A 202 -15.59 8.92 -14.17
CA ASN A 202 -15.62 10.19 -14.88
C ASN A 202 -15.91 10.03 -16.37
N ASN A 203 -15.35 9.01 -17.01
CA ASN A 203 -15.62 8.68 -18.41
C ASN A 203 -17.10 8.29 -18.62
N VAL A 204 -17.68 7.55 -17.66
CA VAL A 204 -19.12 7.24 -17.67
C VAL A 204 -19.98 8.52 -17.60
N GLY A 205 -19.51 9.55 -16.88
CA GLY A 205 -20.17 10.82 -16.68
C GLY A 205 -21.11 10.79 -15.47
N SER A 206 -20.95 11.76 -14.55
CA SER A 206 -21.67 11.79 -13.27
C SER A 206 -23.20 11.78 -13.39
N GLU A 207 -23.74 12.33 -14.48
CA GLU A 207 -25.18 12.34 -14.77
C GLU A 207 -25.74 10.96 -15.14
N ASN A 208 -24.88 9.98 -15.43
CA ASN A 208 -25.24 8.61 -15.79
C ASN A 208 -24.97 7.61 -14.64
N LEU A 209 -24.49 8.09 -13.48
CA LEU A 209 -24.21 7.26 -12.32
C LEU A 209 -25.43 7.18 -11.40
N SER A 210 -25.64 6.03 -10.76
CA SER A 210 -26.62 5.92 -9.68
C SER A 210 -26.13 6.61 -8.40
N ASP A 211 -27.04 6.88 -7.47
CA ASP A 211 -26.70 7.54 -6.19
C ASP A 211 -25.60 6.78 -5.41
N GLN A 212 -25.58 5.45 -5.51
CA GLN A 212 -24.55 4.64 -4.87
C GLN A 212 -23.20 4.81 -5.56
N LEU A 213 -23.17 4.82 -6.89
CA LEU A 213 -21.94 5.04 -7.67
C LEU A 213 -21.42 6.48 -7.52
N LEU A 214 -22.31 7.47 -7.38
CA LEU A 214 -21.94 8.84 -7.00
C LEU A 214 -21.26 8.88 -5.62
N GLY A 215 -21.79 8.12 -4.65
CA GLY A 215 -21.19 7.95 -3.34
C GLY A 215 -19.80 7.30 -3.38
N GLU A 216 -19.60 6.30 -4.24
CA GLU A 216 -18.31 5.65 -4.47
C GLU A 216 -17.31 6.58 -5.18
N LEU A 217 -17.74 7.32 -6.21
CA LEU A 217 -16.91 8.34 -6.87
C LEU A 217 -16.46 9.43 -5.89
N ALA A 218 -17.36 9.91 -5.03
CA ALA A 218 -17.02 10.89 -4.01
C ALA A 218 -16.04 10.36 -2.97
N LYS A 219 -16.19 9.09 -2.56
CA LYS A 219 -15.21 8.40 -1.70
C LYS A 219 -13.84 8.36 -2.40
N ALA A 220 -13.77 8.00 -3.67
CA ALA A 220 -12.52 7.95 -4.40
C ALA A 220 -11.86 9.34 -4.55
N TYR A 221 -12.67 10.38 -4.80
CA TYR A 221 -12.18 11.76 -4.80
C TYR A 221 -11.61 12.20 -3.46
N ASN A 222 -12.27 11.88 -2.35
CA ASN A 222 -11.76 12.19 -1.01
C ASN A 222 -10.43 11.48 -0.73
N ASN A 223 -10.27 10.23 -1.15
CA ASN A 223 -9.03 9.46 -0.97
C ASN A 223 -7.90 9.88 -1.91
N THR A 224 -8.18 10.69 -2.92
CA THR A 224 -7.20 11.22 -3.89
C THR A 224 -7.02 12.74 -3.73
N GLY A 225 -7.44 13.32 -2.60
CA GLY A 225 -7.24 14.74 -2.29
C GLY A 225 -8.08 15.73 -3.12
N ARG A 226 -9.13 15.26 -3.79
CA ARG A 226 -10.03 16.03 -4.68
C ARG A 226 -11.37 16.35 -4.02
N GLU A 227 -11.34 16.93 -2.82
CA GLU A 227 -12.53 17.04 -1.96
C GLU A 227 -13.60 18.00 -2.48
N ARG A 228 -13.21 19.02 -3.27
CA ARG A 228 -14.20 19.86 -3.97
C ARG A 228 -15.01 19.06 -4.97
N GLU A 229 -14.36 18.18 -5.73
CA GLU A 229 -15.07 17.34 -6.71
C GLU A 229 -15.93 16.30 -6.01
N ALA A 230 -15.47 15.77 -4.87
CA ALA A 230 -16.31 14.93 -4.00
C ALA A 230 -17.60 15.64 -3.58
N ILE A 231 -17.52 16.90 -3.11
CA ILE A 231 -18.72 17.68 -2.73
C ILE A 231 -19.64 17.88 -3.93
N LYS A 232 -19.13 18.29 -5.10
CA LYS A 232 -19.95 18.52 -6.31
C LYS A 232 -20.71 17.26 -6.73
N VAL A 233 -20.05 16.10 -6.70
CA VAL A 233 -20.67 14.83 -7.06
C VAL A 233 -21.70 14.41 -6.03
N LEU A 234 -21.41 14.59 -4.73
CA LEU A 234 -22.39 14.32 -3.66
C LEU A 234 -23.63 15.20 -3.79
N GLU A 235 -23.50 16.46 -4.21
CA GLU A 235 -24.64 17.37 -4.44
C GLU A 235 -25.62 16.91 -5.53
N LEU A 236 -25.19 16.00 -6.43
CA LEU A 236 -26.06 15.40 -7.45
C LEU A 236 -27.04 14.36 -6.88
N VAL A 237 -26.76 13.80 -5.70
CA VAL A 237 -27.66 12.86 -5.03
C VAL A 237 -28.89 13.62 -4.51
N GLU A 238 -30.08 13.17 -4.90
CA GLU A 238 -31.36 13.75 -4.49
C GLU A 238 -31.52 13.75 -2.96
N GLU A 239 -32.15 14.79 -2.40
CA GLU A 239 -32.20 15.00 -0.95
C GLU A 239 -32.85 13.82 -0.21
N GLU A 240 -33.83 13.16 -0.82
CA GLU A 240 -34.53 11.99 -0.27
C GLU A 240 -33.65 10.73 -0.21
N ASN A 241 -32.60 10.65 -1.01
CA ASN A 241 -31.71 9.48 -1.13
C ASN A 241 -30.41 9.63 -0.32
N ARG A 242 -30.18 10.79 0.31
CA ARG A 242 -28.98 11.04 1.14
C ARG A 242 -29.06 10.27 2.44
N ASP A 243 -28.24 9.24 2.55
CA ASP A 243 -28.08 8.45 3.75
C ASP A 243 -27.08 9.09 4.73
N ALA A 244 -26.85 8.42 5.85
CA ALA A 244 -25.94 8.90 6.87
C ALA A 244 -24.50 9.02 6.31
N MET A 245 -24.09 8.04 5.50
CA MET A 245 -22.74 7.97 4.94
C MET A 245 -22.45 9.08 3.93
N TRP A 246 -23.46 9.52 3.17
CA TRP A 246 -23.40 10.71 2.34
C TRP A 246 -22.99 11.94 3.17
N TYR A 247 -23.64 12.15 4.32
CA TYR A 247 -23.32 13.27 5.22
C TYR A 247 -21.93 13.11 5.85
N CYS A 248 -21.51 11.89 6.18
CA CYS A 248 -20.17 11.62 6.68
C CYS A 248 -19.10 12.01 5.64
N ARG A 249 -19.26 11.57 4.39
CA ARG A 249 -18.35 11.90 3.26
C ARG A 249 -18.28 13.40 3.00
N CYS A 250 -19.40 14.13 3.01
CA CYS A 250 -19.39 15.60 2.92
C CYS A 250 -18.66 16.24 4.12
N GLY A 251 -18.87 15.70 5.32
CA GLY A 251 -18.20 16.13 6.54
C GLY A 251 -16.69 15.98 6.46
N PHE A 252 -16.22 14.83 5.96
CA PHE A 252 -14.81 14.56 5.66
C PHE A 252 -14.26 15.58 4.65
N SER A 253 -14.94 15.78 3.51
CA SER A 253 -14.49 16.70 2.46
C SER A 253 -14.27 18.11 2.99
N HIS A 254 -15.26 18.68 3.67
CA HIS A 254 -15.13 20.00 4.31
C HIS A 254 -14.04 20.02 5.40
N GLY A 255 -13.87 18.93 6.14
CA GLY A 255 -12.81 18.82 7.14
C GLY A 255 -11.42 18.92 6.53
N MET A 256 -11.16 18.18 5.45
CA MET A 256 -9.91 18.24 4.70
C MET A 256 -9.70 19.60 4.04
N LEU A 257 -10.74 20.19 3.44
CA LEU A 257 -10.66 21.55 2.89
C LEU A 257 -10.29 22.59 3.95
N SER A 258 -10.72 22.40 5.20
CA SER A 258 -10.39 23.32 6.30
C SER A 258 -8.90 23.33 6.67
N GLN A 259 -8.15 22.29 6.28
CA GLN A 259 -6.70 22.20 6.47
C GLN A 259 -5.92 22.87 5.33
N LYS A 260 -6.56 23.13 4.18
CA LYS A 260 -5.92 23.76 3.02
C LYS A 260 -5.90 25.28 3.18
N MET A 261 -4.74 25.91 2.92
CA MET A 261 -4.52 27.35 3.12
C MET A 261 -5.46 28.26 2.31
N ASP A 262 -5.92 27.79 1.15
CA ASP A 262 -6.75 28.58 0.21
C ASP A 262 -8.21 28.74 0.66
N TYR A 263 -8.62 28.11 1.75
CA TYR A 263 -10.01 28.06 2.18
C TYR A 263 -10.22 28.77 3.51
N ALA A 264 -11.43 29.31 3.67
CA ALA A 264 -11.84 29.90 4.93
C ALA A 264 -12.03 28.78 5.97
N ARG A 265 -10.97 28.42 6.70
CA ARG A 265 -10.97 27.38 7.74
C ARG A 265 -12.19 27.42 8.65
N THR A 266 -12.62 28.62 9.08
CA THR A 266 -13.80 28.77 9.94
C THR A 266 -15.12 28.36 9.26
N THR A 267 -15.26 28.58 7.95
CA THR A 267 -16.46 28.18 7.19
C THR A 267 -16.47 26.68 6.96
N GLU A 268 -15.35 26.13 6.48
CA GLU A 268 -15.22 24.69 6.19
C GLU A 268 -15.39 23.84 7.47
N VAL A 269 -14.79 24.24 8.59
CA VAL A 269 -15.04 23.58 9.90
C VAL A 269 -16.52 23.62 10.28
N GLN A 270 -17.21 24.74 10.05
CA GLN A 270 -18.64 24.84 10.40
C GLN A 270 -19.51 23.94 9.53
N ASP A 271 -19.19 23.83 8.24
CA ASP A 271 -19.94 22.99 7.31
C ASP A 271 -19.65 21.51 7.55
N ALA A 272 -18.40 21.15 7.82
CA ALA A 272 -18.02 19.80 8.29
C ALA A 272 -18.84 19.37 9.51
N LEU A 273 -18.83 20.18 10.57
CA LEU A 273 -19.56 19.87 11.81
C LEU A 273 -21.08 19.76 11.61
N LYS A 274 -21.67 20.56 10.71
CA LYS A 274 -23.11 20.44 10.38
C LYS A 274 -23.42 19.12 9.67
N MET A 275 -22.54 18.67 8.77
CA MET A 275 -22.72 17.41 8.05
C MET A 275 -22.54 16.22 8.99
N LEU A 276 -21.47 16.20 9.79
CA LEU A 276 -21.18 15.13 10.74
C LEU A 276 -22.28 14.99 11.82
N GLU A 277 -22.82 16.10 12.31
CA GLU A 277 -23.98 16.08 13.22
C GLU A 277 -25.22 15.40 12.59
N LYS A 278 -25.46 15.63 11.29
CA LYS A 278 -26.58 14.99 10.58
C LYS A 278 -26.31 13.50 10.36
N SER A 279 -25.09 13.12 9.98
CA SER A 279 -24.69 11.72 9.82
C SER A 279 -24.89 10.95 11.12
N ILE A 280 -24.32 11.42 12.25
CA ILE A 280 -24.47 10.76 13.56
C ILE A 280 -25.94 10.61 13.94
N LYS A 281 -26.77 11.65 13.73
CA LYS A 281 -28.22 11.56 14.00
C LYS A 281 -28.91 10.46 13.20
N MET A 282 -28.51 10.26 11.95
CA MET A 282 -29.09 9.23 11.08
C MET A 282 -28.55 7.85 11.42
N ALA A 283 -27.25 7.73 11.67
CA ALA A 283 -26.58 6.51 12.09
C ALA A 283 -27.12 6.00 13.45
N GLU A 284 -27.40 6.90 14.41
CA GLU A 284 -28.10 6.56 15.67
C GLU A 284 -29.44 5.86 15.42
N LYS A 285 -30.23 6.40 14.47
CA LYS A 285 -31.55 5.85 14.15
C LYS A 285 -31.44 4.50 13.43
N ALA A 286 -30.36 4.27 12.71
CA ALA A 286 -30.07 3.05 11.98
C ALA A 286 -29.30 2.01 12.81
N GLU A 287 -28.93 2.32 14.06
CA GLU A 287 -28.09 1.48 14.93
C GLU A 287 -26.74 1.13 14.27
N ASN A 288 -26.12 2.10 13.58
CA ASN A 288 -24.83 1.94 12.88
C ASN A 288 -23.68 2.61 13.64
N ASP A 289 -23.14 1.93 14.65
CA ASP A 289 -22.09 2.47 15.54
C ASP A 289 -20.75 2.74 14.81
N ASN A 290 -20.45 1.99 13.75
CA ASN A 290 -19.22 2.18 12.97
C ASN A 290 -19.19 3.56 12.30
N GLU A 291 -20.31 4.00 11.76
CA GLU A 291 -20.39 5.30 11.10
C GLU A 291 -20.35 6.46 12.09
N ILE A 292 -20.94 6.28 13.27
CA ILE A 292 -20.82 7.23 14.38
C ILE A 292 -19.34 7.37 14.76
N THR A 293 -18.64 6.25 14.91
CA THR A 293 -17.20 6.22 15.25
C THR A 293 -16.40 7.00 14.20
N TRP A 294 -16.63 6.73 12.91
CA TRP A 294 -15.92 7.42 11.85
C TRP A 294 -16.17 8.94 11.85
N CYS A 295 -17.40 9.37 12.13
CA CYS A 295 -17.71 10.80 12.27
C CYS A 295 -16.95 11.45 13.43
N ILE A 296 -16.81 10.75 14.55
CA ILE A 296 -16.06 11.23 15.72
C ILE A 296 -14.57 11.33 15.39
N GLU A 297 -14.00 10.33 14.71
CA GLU A 297 -12.61 10.35 14.26
C GLU A 297 -12.31 11.54 13.34
N ILE A 298 -13.22 11.90 12.42
CA ILE A 298 -13.07 13.09 11.57
C ILE A 298 -13.00 14.37 12.44
N ILE A 299 -13.84 14.46 13.47
CA ILE A 299 -13.88 15.64 14.35
C ILE A 299 -12.60 15.75 15.18
N GLU A 300 -12.11 14.64 15.70
CA GLU A 300 -10.95 14.61 16.58
C GLU A 300 -9.64 14.71 15.80
N ASN A 301 -9.48 13.92 14.74
CA ASN A 301 -8.20 13.77 14.06
C ASN A 301 -8.05 14.76 12.90
N ILE A 302 -9.14 15.07 12.18
CA ILE A 302 -9.08 16.00 11.04
C ILE A 302 -9.38 17.43 11.49
N LEU A 303 -10.45 17.67 12.25
CA LEU A 303 -10.76 19.04 12.68
C LEU A 303 -9.93 19.48 13.90
N ASN A 304 -9.34 18.54 14.63
CA ASN A 304 -8.64 18.78 15.90
C ASN A 304 -9.53 19.51 16.92
N ILE A 305 -10.79 19.07 17.03
CA ILE A 305 -11.77 19.61 17.96
C ILE A 305 -12.26 18.49 18.86
N SER A 306 -12.10 18.64 20.17
CA SER A 306 -12.76 17.72 21.11
C SER A 306 -14.30 17.81 20.98
N PRO A 307 -15.01 16.70 20.68
CA PRO A 307 -16.47 16.66 20.58
C PRO A 307 -17.19 17.20 21.83
N GLU A 308 -16.57 17.11 23.01
CA GLU A 308 -17.12 17.67 24.25
C GLU A 308 -17.37 19.19 24.15
N LYS A 309 -16.49 19.91 23.45
CA LYS A 309 -16.62 21.37 23.23
C LYS A 309 -17.80 21.71 22.32
N LEU A 310 -18.32 20.73 21.60
CA LEU A 310 -19.38 20.89 20.60
C LEU A 310 -20.78 20.57 21.14
N LYS A 311 -20.89 19.89 22.29
CA LYS A 311 -22.14 19.35 22.86
C LYS A 311 -23.33 20.31 22.94
N HIS A 312 -23.08 21.61 23.16
CA HIS A 312 -24.14 22.61 23.27
C HIS A 312 -24.72 23.02 21.91
N LYS A 313 -23.90 22.96 20.85
CA LYS A 313 -24.28 23.37 19.49
C LYS A 313 -24.63 22.19 18.60
N TYR A 314 -23.98 21.05 18.83
CA TYR A 314 -24.10 19.80 18.08
C TYR A 314 -24.35 18.65 19.07
N PRO A 315 -25.60 18.49 19.55
CA PRO A 315 -25.96 17.53 20.60
C PRO A 315 -25.78 16.06 20.21
N PHE A 316 -25.82 15.69 18.93
CA PHE A 316 -25.57 14.30 18.51
C PHE A 316 -24.07 13.98 18.61
N ILE A 317 -23.20 14.83 18.07
CA ILE A 317 -21.73 14.75 18.27
C ILE A 317 -21.37 14.66 19.76
N GLY A 318 -21.93 15.56 20.57
CA GLY A 318 -21.58 15.63 22.00
C GLY A 318 -22.02 14.43 22.84
N ARG A 319 -22.96 13.60 22.36
CA ARG A 319 -23.43 12.40 23.08
C ARG A 319 -22.62 11.14 22.76
N HIS A 320 -21.94 11.10 21.62
CA HIS A 320 -21.15 9.94 21.17
C HIS A 320 -19.65 10.05 21.43
N TYR A 321 -19.23 11.13 22.08
CA TYR A 321 -17.87 11.29 22.59
C TYR A 321 -17.48 10.27 23.68
N LEU A 322 -18.44 9.55 24.26
CA LEU A 322 -18.24 8.69 25.44
C LEU A 322 -19.09 7.40 25.41
N SER A 323 -18.87 6.54 24.41
CA SER A 323 -19.45 5.18 24.40
C SER A 323 -18.38 4.08 24.39
N GLU A 324 -17.75 3.87 25.54
CA GLU A 324 -17.48 2.52 26.06
C GLU A 324 -18.38 2.29 27.31
N PRO A 325 -18.71 1.03 27.66
CA PRO A 325 -20.00 0.70 28.26
C PRO A 325 -20.24 1.19 29.70
N GLN A 326 -21.49 1.59 29.91
CA GLN A 326 -22.12 2.15 31.11
C GLN A 326 -21.59 1.68 32.48
N SER A 327 -21.40 2.65 33.39
CA SER A 327 -21.87 2.48 34.76
C SER A 327 -22.64 3.72 35.24
N LYS A 328 -23.73 3.44 35.97
CA LYS A 328 -24.89 4.29 36.22
C LYS A 328 -24.66 5.33 37.33
N THR A 329 -25.12 6.56 37.04
CA THR A 329 -25.90 7.47 37.90
C THR A 329 -25.26 8.04 39.20
N VAL A 330 -25.12 9.38 39.26
CA VAL A 330 -25.92 10.35 40.06
C VAL A 330 -25.06 11.56 40.51
N ASP A 331 -25.53 12.74 40.10
CA ASP A 331 -25.47 14.10 40.67
C ASP A 331 -24.19 14.96 40.83
N GLU A 332 -24.38 16.18 40.31
CA GLU A 332 -23.91 17.51 40.73
C GLU A 332 -22.44 17.94 40.45
N ASN A 333 -22.31 18.89 39.51
CA ASN A 333 -21.19 19.84 39.29
C ASN A 333 -20.51 20.31 40.61
N PRO A 334 -19.21 20.72 40.67
CA PRO A 334 -18.45 21.37 39.57
C PRO A 334 -16.91 21.08 39.53
N THR A 335 -16.24 21.70 38.54
CA THR A 335 -14.81 22.11 38.46
C THR A 335 -13.88 21.28 37.57
N ILE A 336 -13.31 21.99 36.60
CA ILE A 336 -12.15 21.67 35.76
C ILE A 336 -11.11 20.86 36.55
N GLN A 337 -10.88 19.59 36.17
CA GLN A 337 -9.61 18.93 36.45
C GLN A 337 -8.74 19.04 35.20
N LEU A 338 -7.72 19.88 35.31
CA LEU A 338 -6.57 19.87 34.40
C LEU A 338 -6.01 18.45 34.39
N GLN A 339 -6.01 17.79 33.22
CA GLN A 339 -5.17 16.60 33.00
C GLN A 339 -3.74 16.95 33.41
N LYS A 340 -3.16 16.12 34.27
CA LYS A 340 -1.89 16.44 34.92
C LYS A 340 -0.78 15.87 34.05
N LYS A 341 0.15 16.74 33.60
CA LYS A 341 1.41 16.28 32.99
C LYS A 341 2.22 15.52 34.04
N ILE A 342 2.46 14.23 33.80
CA ILE A 342 3.39 13.44 34.57
C ILE A 342 4.72 13.44 33.83
N TYR A 343 5.72 14.06 34.44
CA TYR A 343 7.07 14.07 33.91
C TYR A 343 7.81 12.81 34.34
N ARG A 344 8.51 12.19 33.40
CA ARG A 344 9.44 11.09 33.63
C ARG A 344 10.78 11.40 32.98
N GLU A 345 11.82 10.79 33.50
CA GLU A 345 13.19 10.87 32.98
C GLU A 345 13.71 9.44 32.84
N PHE A 346 14.30 9.12 31.71
CA PHE A 346 14.96 7.83 31.54
C PHE A 346 16.21 7.76 32.41
N THR A 347 16.39 6.66 33.14
CA THR A 347 17.67 6.37 33.79
C THR A 347 18.57 5.54 32.86
N ALA A 348 19.88 5.58 33.10
CA ALA A 348 20.82 4.75 32.35
C ALA A 348 20.54 3.24 32.50
N ASP A 349 19.92 2.82 33.61
CA ASP A 349 19.53 1.42 33.80
C ASP A 349 18.23 1.07 33.07
N ASP A 350 17.28 2.00 32.91
CA ASP A 350 16.11 1.79 32.03
C ASP A 350 16.58 1.57 30.59
N LEU A 351 17.46 2.45 30.10
CA LEU A 351 17.96 2.45 28.71
C LEU A 351 18.80 1.21 28.35
N LYS A 352 19.52 0.63 29.31
CA LYS A 352 20.23 -0.65 29.11
C LYS A 352 19.29 -1.85 28.97
N ASN A 353 18.08 -1.73 29.48
CA ASN A 353 17.12 -2.83 29.61
C ASN A 353 15.82 -2.60 28.80
N ILE A 354 15.78 -1.61 27.90
CA ILE A 354 14.63 -1.43 26.98
C ILE A 354 14.41 -2.71 26.19
N ASP A 355 13.17 -3.09 25.97
CA ASP A 355 12.78 -4.26 25.19
C ASP A 355 12.80 -3.95 23.69
N GLY A 356 12.42 -2.73 23.29
CA GLY A 356 12.41 -2.27 21.90
C GLY A 356 12.69 -0.79 21.74
N ILE A 357 12.92 -0.37 20.49
CA ILE A 357 13.26 1.03 20.17
C ILE A 357 12.14 2.02 20.51
N TRP A 358 10.88 1.56 20.40
CA TRP A 358 9.66 2.34 20.62
C TRP A 358 9.53 2.91 22.03
N GLU A 359 10.06 2.24 23.05
CA GLU A 359 10.04 2.76 24.42
C GLU A 359 10.76 4.11 24.56
N VAL A 360 11.78 4.35 23.73
CA VAL A 360 12.58 5.58 23.76
C VAL A 360 12.15 6.55 22.66
N SER A 361 11.77 6.04 21.48
CA SER A 361 11.39 6.89 20.35
C SER A 361 10.01 7.51 20.50
N GLU A 362 9.02 6.79 21.03
CA GLU A 362 7.66 7.32 21.19
C GLU A 362 7.67 8.61 22.05
N PRO A 363 8.33 8.67 23.22
CA PRO A 363 8.45 9.92 23.98
C PRO A 363 9.13 11.06 23.22
N LEU A 364 10.11 10.79 22.35
CA LEU A 364 10.75 11.82 21.51
C LEU A 364 9.76 12.38 20.47
N MET A 365 8.97 11.50 19.85
CA MET A 365 7.95 11.87 18.86
C MET A 365 6.85 12.77 19.45
N TRP A 366 6.56 12.63 20.76
CA TRP A 366 5.59 13.49 21.46
C TRP A 366 6.09 14.92 21.74
N VAL A 367 7.41 15.12 21.80
CA VAL A 367 8.02 16.37 22.28
C VAL A 367 8.79 17.14 21.22
N ILE A 368 9.22 16.48 20.13
CA ILE A 368 9.90 17.10 19.00
C ILE A 368 8.88 17.45 17.91
N GLU A 369 8.92 18.69 17.43
CA GLU A 369 8.01 19.20 16.41
C GLU A 369 8.54 18.87 15.01
N VAL A 370 7.80 18.10 14.23
CA VAL A 370 8.18 17.65 12.87
C VAL A 370 7.13 17.95 11.79
N PHE A 371 6.02 18.57 12.16
CA PHE A 371 4.92 18.94 11.27
C PHE A 371 4.93 20.44 10.91
N GLY A 372 5.66 21.24 11.68
CA GLY A 372 5.90 22.66 11.42
C GLY A 372 6.98 22.94 10.36
N SER A 373 7.52 24.16 10.41
CA SER A 373 8.66 24.59 9.60
C SER A 373 9.99 24.03 10.10
N TYR A 374 11.01 24.04 9.26
CA TYR A 374 12.36 23.61 9.66
C TYR A 374 12.93 24.42 10.85
N ASP A 375 12.59 25.72 10.94
CA ASP A 375 12.96 26.54 12.10
C ASP A 375 12.26 26.09 13.39
N GLU A 376 10.99 25.69 13.32
CA GLU A 376 10.25 25.14 14.46
C GLU A 376 10.83 23.79 14.90
N TYR A 377 11.19 22.94 13.93
CA TYR A 377 11.93 21.71 14.21
C TYR A 377 13.26 22.00 14.92
N LEU A 378 14.11 22.88 14.38
CA LEU A 378 15.39 23.26 14.99
C LEU A 378 15.24 23.83 16.40
N ASN A 379 14.20 24.61 16.66
CA ASN A 379 13.90 25.13 17.99
C ASN A 379 13.46 24.01 18.95
N SER A 380 12.67 23.04 18.48
CA SER A 380 12.18 21.93 19.31
C SER A 380 13.28 20.96 19.72
N VAL A 381 14.30 20.77 18.88
CA VAL A 381 15.43 19.86 19.14
C VAL A 381 16.57 20.51 19.93
N GLU A 382 16.55 21.82 20.17
CA GLU A 382 17.59 22.55 20.91
C GLU A 382 17.91 21.98 22.31
N PRO A 383 16.93 21.47 23.08
CA PRO A 383 17.20 20.85 24.38
C PRO A 383 17.80 19.44 24.31
N PHE A 384 17.82 18.80 23.14
CA PHE A 384 18.17 17.39 22.97
C PHE A 384 19.61 17.21 22.50
N SER A 385 20.21 16.07 22.84
CA SER A 385 21.51 15.68 22.28
C SER A 385 21.43 15.43 20.78
N LEU A 386 22.58 15.44 20.10
CA LEU A 386 22.62 15.09 18.67
C LEU A 386 22.12 13.67 18.45
N GLU A 387 22.48 12.75 19.34
CA GLU A 387 22.04 11.35 19.29
C GLU A 387 20.52 11.23 19.44
N GLN A 388 19.89 11.97 20.35
CA GLN A 388 18.43 11.98 20.52
C GLN A 388 17.71 12.59 19.30
N ARG A 389 18.23 13.69 18.78
CA ARG A 389 17.73 14.34 17.56
C ARG A 389 17.82 13.40 16.35
N TYR A 390 18.97 12.75 16.16
CA TYR A 390 19.19 11.81 15.07
C TYR A 390 18.32 10.57 15.20
N LEU A 391 18.15 10.03 16.41
CA LEU A 391 17.22 8.92 16.65
C LEU A 391 15.79 9.30 16.21
N ASN A 392 15.29 10.48 16.61
CA ASN A 392 13.97 10.93 16.18
C ASN A 392 13.86 11.06 14.64
N ALA A 393 14.87 11.63 13.99
CA ALA A 393 14.88 11.77 12.53
C ALA A 393 14.86 10.42 11.80
N ILE A 394 15.62 9.44 12.30
CA ILE A 394 15.66 8.08 11.73
C ILE A 394 14.33 7.35 11.91
N ILE A 395 13.69 7.49 13.07
CA ILE A 395 12.39 6.84 13.35
C ILE A 395 11.31 7.39 12.41
N TRP A 396 11.27 8.71 12.21
CA TRP A 396 10.33 9.31 11.25
C TRP A 396 10.64 8.92 9.80
N TYR A 397 11.92 8.85 9.44
CA TYR A 397 12.34 8.37 8.11
C TYR A 397 11.84 6.94 7.85
N PHE A 398 12.13 5.98 8.75
CA PHE A 398 11.67 4.61 8.58
C PHE A 398 10.16 4.48 8.65
N SER A 399 9.48 5.26 9.50
CA SER A 399 8.02 5.26 9.58
C SER A 399 7.36 5.73 8.27
N ASP A 400 7.89 6.75 7.61
CA ASP A 400 7.32 7.24 6.36
C ASP A 400 7.66 6.32 5.19
N VAL A 401 8.90 5.83 5.10
CA VAL A 401 9.29 4.87 4.05
C VAL A 401 8.52 3.55 4.20
N GLY A 402 8.40 3.00 5.41
CA GLY A 402 7.67 1.74 5.64
C GLY A 402 6.17 1.81 5.38
N THR A 403 5.60 3.01 5.23
CA THR A 403 4.15 3.19 4.97
C THR A 403 3.82 3.77 3.60
N GLY A 404 4.79 4.28 2.86
CA GLY A 404 4.57 4.87 1.54
C GLY A 404 5.82 5.17 0.72
N GLY A 405 6.94 4.54 1.06
CA GLY A 405 8.21 4.69 0.37
C GLY A 405 8.90 6.04 0.57
N HIS A 406 10.05 6.19 -0.08
CA HIS A 406 10.83 7.41 -0.15
C HIS A 406 10.04 8.52 -0.83
N ARG A 407 9.09 8.20 -1.72
CA ARG A 407 8.17 9.19 -2.30
C ARG A 407 7.33 9.87 -1.21
N LYS A 408 6.73 9.10 -0.29
CA LYS A 408 5.99 9.66 0.85
C LYS A 408 6.90 10.47 1.77
N PHE A 409 8.08 9.94 2.10
CA PHE A 409 9.05 10.62 2.96
C PHE A 409 9.44 12.00 2.40
N LEU A 410 9.70 12.10 1.08
CA LEU A 410 10.04 13.37 0.44
C LEU A 410 8.86 14.36 0.44
N ALA A 411 7.64 13.88 0.19
CA ALA A 411 6.43 14.70 0.08
C ALA A 411 5.83 15.12 1.44
N SER A 412 6.19 14.44 2.53
CA SER A 412 5.68 14.74 3.87
C SER A 412 6.46 15.88 4.54
N SER A 413 5.98 16.33 5.70
CA SER A 413 6.71 17.29 6.53
C SER A 413 8.05 16.70 7.02
N THR A 414 8.09 15.39 7.30
CA THR A 414 9.27 14.71 7.84
C THR A 414 10.42 14.61 6.85
N GLY A 415 10.19 14.81 5.54
CA GLY A 415 11.25 14.91 4.55
C GLY A 415 12.31 15.97 4.86
N MET A 416 11.98 16.98 5.68
CA MET A 416 12.98 17.97 6.16
C MET A 416 14.06 17.34 7.07
N LEU A 417 13.82 16.13 7.57
CA LEU A 417 14.69 15.41 8.49
C LEU A 417 15.78 14.60 7.76
N TRP A 418 15.76 14.53 6.42
CA TRP A 418 16.66 13.69 5.60
C TRP A 418 18.13 13.78 6.01
N LYS A 419 18.61 14.99 6.33
CA LYS A 419 20.01 15.23 6.67
C LYS A 419 20.34 14.70 8.06
N ASP A 420 19.45 14.87 9.01
CA ASP A 420 19.63 14.34 10.37
C ASP A 420 19.47 12.82 10.40
N ALA A 421 18.57 12.27 9.59
CA ALA A 421 18.44 10.83 9.39
C ALA A 421 19.73 10.25 8.81
N LEU A 422 20.25 10.85 7.72
CA LEU A 422 21.49 10.40 7.06
C LEU A 422 22.72 10.45 7.97
N GLU A 423 22.94 11.58 8.66
CA GLU A 423 24.07 11.70 9.59
C GLU A 423 23.89 10.82 10.84
N GLY A 424 22.64 10.62 11.26
CA GLY A 424 22.28 9.69 12.31
C GLY A 424 22.59 8.23 11.98
N LEU A 425 22.20 7.76 10.79
CA LEU A 425 22.49 6.40 10.33
C LEU A 425 24.01 6.14 10.32
N LYS A 426 24.81 7.13 9.90
CA LYS A 426 26.28 7.05 9.97
C LYS A 426 26.78 6.97 11.42
N LEU A 427 26.22 7.80 12.31
CA LEU A 427 26.59 7.84 13.72
C LEU A 427 26.27 6.52 14.44
N PHE A 428 25.13 5.90 14.12
CA PHE A 428 24.70 4.62 14.71
C PHE A 428 25.27 3.38 14.01
N HIS A 429 26.25 3.56 13.12
CA HIS A 429 26.92 2.48 12.39
C HIS A 429 26.00 1.65 11.48
N MET A 430 24.95 2.27 10.95
CA MET A 430 24.03 1.69 9.96
C MET A 430 24.47 2.08 8.55
N SER A 431 25.66 1.63 8.15
CA SER A 431 26.32 2.05 6.90
C SER A 431 25.49 1.76 5.66
N ASP A 432 24.88 0.57 5.55
CA ASP A 432 24.11 0.19 4.36
C ASP A 432 22.86 1.07 4.20
N HIS A 433 22.16 1.36 5.30
CA HIS A 433 21.02 2.28 5.33
C HIS A 433 21.43 3.72 5.02
N ALA A 434 22.60 4.15 5.51
CA ALA A 434 23.15 5.46 5.18
C ALA A 434 23.52 5.57 3.69
N GLU A 435 24.07 4.51 3.09
CA GLU A 435 24.37 4.45 1.65
C GLU A 435 23.08 4.49 0.82
N ASN A 436 22.03 3.77 1.23
CA ASN A 436 20.71 3.81 0.59
C ASN A 436 20.12 5.22 0.57
N LEU A 437 20.08 5.92 1.71
CA LEU A 437 19.58 7.29 1.77
C LEU A 437 20.52 8.29 1.07
N GLN A 438 21.83 8.07 1.12
CA GLN A 438 22.81 8.90 0.39
C GLN A 438 22.61 8.79 -1.12
N GLU A 439 22.30 7.60 -1.62
CA GLU A 439 22.02 7.39 -3.04
C GLU A 439 20.80 8.19 -3.51
N LEU A 440 19.71 8.21 -2.72
CA LEU A 440 18.57 9.08 -3.01
C LEU A 440 18.98 10.55 -3.08
N VAL A 441 19.75 11.01 -2.09
CA VAL A 441 20.23 12.39 -2.02
C VAL A 441 21.08 12.73 -3.25
N ASP A 442 21.97 11.83 -3.66
CA ASP A 442 22.85 12.01 -4.80
C ASP A 442 22.06 12.02 -6.13
N PHE A 443 21.06 11.14 -6.25
CA PHE A 443 20.13 11.12 -7.39
C PHE A 443 19.39 12.45 -7.54
N LEU A 444 18.96 13.04 -6.42
CA LEU A 444 18.28 14.34 -6.37
C LEU A 444 19.22 15.55 -6.45
N GLY A 445 20.49 15.35 -6.85
CA GLY A 445 21.45 16.42 -7.08
C GLY A 445 22.32 16.79 -5.88
N GLY A 446 22.38 15.92 -4.86
CA GLY A 446 23.29 16.02 -3.71
C GLY A 446 22.77 16.85 -2.54
N SER A 447 21.54 17.40 -2.63
CA SER A 447 20.90 18.11 -1.53
C SER A 447 19.38 18.16 -1.75
N ILE A 448 18.62 17.92 -0.68
CA ILE A 448 17.15 18.00 -0.69
C ILE A 448 16.72 19.24 0.12
N SER A 449 15.70 19.97 -0.35
CA SER A 449 15.22 21.16 0.36
C SER A 449 14.57 20.81 1.70
N PHE A 450 14.72 21.70 2.69
CA PHE A 450 14.02 21.60 3.97
C PHE A 450 12.58 22.13 3.88
N ASP A 451 12.26 22.94 2.88
CA ASP A 451 10.90 23.41 2.62
C ASP A 451 10.10 22.33 1.88
N GLN A 452 8.90 22.02 2.35
CA GLN A 452 8.08 20.97 1.78
C GLN A 452 7.64 21.29 0.35
N ARG A 453 7.28 22.54 0.04
CA ARG A 453 6.84 22.91 -1.32
C ARG A 453 7.99 22.79 -2.31
N GLU A 454 9.19 23.20 -1.91
CA GLU A 454 10.37 23.05 -2.77
C GLU A 454 10.73 21.57 -3.02
N ARG A 455 10.42 20.66 -2.09
CA ARG A 455 10.53 19.21 -2.32
C ARG A 455 9.43 18.70 -3.24
N ASP A 456 8.18 19.12 -3.05
CA ASP A 456 7.07 18.75 -3.93
C ASP A 456 7.36 19.18 -5.37
N ASP A 457 7.78 20.43 -5.58
CA ASP A 457 8.21 20.97 -6.88
C ASP A 457 9.40 20.19 -7.49
N LEU A 458 10.25 19.58 -6.66
CA LEU A 458 11.35 18.73 -7.11
C LEU A 458 10.84 17.36 -7.55
N ILE A 459 9.94 16.74 -6.78
CA ILE A 459 9.35 15.43 -7.11
C ILE A 459 8.54 15.52 -8.40
N ASP A 460 7.77 16.60 -8.58
CA ASP A 460 6.95 16.84 -9.78
C ASP A 460 7.79 16.91 -11.06
N GLN A 461 9.08 17.29 -10.98
CA GLN A 461 9.97 17.28 -12.15
C GLN A 461 10.25 15.87 -12.67
N PHE A 462 9.98 14.84 -11.87
CA PHE A 462 10.19 13.43 -12.19
C PHE A 462 8.86 12.68 -12.36
N GLU A 463 7.72 13.36 -12.47
CA GLU A 463 6.37 12.74 -12.56
C GLU A 463 6.28 11.68 -13.67
N ASP A 464 6.94 11.92 -14.82
CA ASP A 464 6.99 11.00 -15.97
C ASP A 464 8.34 10.26 -16.10
N ASP A 465 9.24 10.34 -15.11
CA ASP A 465 10.57 9.75 -15.18
C ASP A 465 10.61 8.33 -14.61
N VAL A 466 10.49 7.34 -15.49
CA VAL A 466 10.58 5.91 -15.16
C VAL A 466 11.86 5.55 -14.40
N SER A 467 12.97 6.28 -14.62
CA SER A 467 14.21 6.03 -13.88
C SER A 467 14.12 6.47 -12.42
N PHE A 468 13.34 7.51 -12.12
CA PHE A 468 13.08 7.94 -10.75
C PHE A 468 12.27 6.90 -9.99
N ASP A 469 11.17 6.42 -10.58
CA ASP A 469 10.36 5.35 -9.96
C ASP A 469 11.17 4.06 -9.75
N THR A 470 12.00 3.68 -10.73
CA THR A 470 12.87 2.51 -10.62
C THR A 470 13.86 2.66 -9.46
N VAL A 471 14.46 3.84 -9.30
CA VAL A 471 15.38 4.13 -8.19
C VAL A 471 14.62 4.10 -6.87
N LEU A 472 13.49 4.78 -6.76
CA LEU A 472 12.70 4.79 -5.52
C LEU A 472 12.26 3.39 -5.11
N CYS A 473 11.70 2.59 -6.04
CA CYS A 473 11.30 1.21 -5.75
C CYS A 473 12.45 0.36 -5.19
N ARG A 474 13.65 0.47 -5.77
CA ARG A 474 14.82 -0.26 -5.25
C ARG A 474 15.22 0.21 -3.85
N LEU A 475 15.25 1.52 -3.63
CA LEU A 475 15.64 2.09 -2.33
C LEU A 475 14.58 1.81 -1.25
N ASP A 476 13.30 1.77 -1.63
CA ASP A 476 12.17 1.37 -0.79
C ASP A 476 12.28 -0.09 -0.37
N ASN A 477 12.51 -0.98 -1.35
CA ASN A 477 12.68 -2.41 -1.11
C ASN A 477 13.84 -2.68 -0.15
N PHE A 478 14.97 -1.96 -0.31
CA PHE A 478 16.08 -2.08 0.62
C PHE A 478 15.64 -1.82 2.07
N VAL A 479 14.91 -0.72 2.33
CA VAL A 479 14.45 -0.38 3.68
C VAL A 479 13.45 -1.40 4.22
N ASN A 480 12.58 -1.93 3.38
CA ASN A 480 11.57 -2.92 3.79
C ASN A 480 12.17 -4.30 4.09
N GLN A 481 13.26 -4.66 3.42
CA GLN A 481 13.91 -5.97 3.55
C GLN A 481 15.01 -6.00 4.63
N HIS A 482 15.48 -4.84 5.10
CA HIS A 482 16.57 -4.76 6.06
C HIS A 482 16.07 -4.34 7.46
N GLU A 483 16.33 -5.21 8.44
CA GLU A 483 16.00 -4.95 9.85
C GLU A 483 16.75 -3.72 10.39
N TRP A 484 16.01 -2.73 10.85
CA TRP A 484 16.55 -1.44 11.30
C TRP A 484 16.30 -1.12 12.78
N GLU A 485 15.35 -1.79 13.45
CA GLU A 485 15.01 -1.51 14.86
C GLU A 485 16.11 -2.00 15.82
N GLU A 486 16.50 -3.27 15.72
CA GLU A 486 17.46 -3.89 16.64
C GLU A 486 18.86 -3.22 16.63
N PRO A 487 19.45 -2.80 15.49
CA PRO A 487 20.68 -2.00 15.49
C PRO A 487 20.59 -0.72 16.34
N LEU A 488 19.47 0.01 16.25
CA LEU A 488 19.23 1.23 17.03
C LEU A 488 19.03 0.88 18.52
N THR A 489 18.22 -0.14 18.83
CA THR A 489 18.02 -0.62 20.20
C THR A 489 19.34 -1.00 20.85
N ARG A 490 20.20 -1.72 20.12
CA ARG A 490 21.55 -2.11 20.59
C ARG A 490 22.45 -0.91 20.82
N TYR A 491 22.39 0.10 19.95
CA TYR A 491 23.17 1.33 20.12
C TYR A 491 22.77 2.05 21.41
N ILE A 492 21.48 2.19 21.69
CA ILE A 492 20.99 2.82 22.93
C ILE A 492 21.42 2.04 24.16
N ARG A 493 21.25 0.70 24.16
CA ARG A 493 21.65 -0.16 25.30
C ARG A 493 23.15 -0.04 25.63
N THR A 494 23.99 0.20 24.62
CA THR A 494 25.45 0.33 24.76
C THR A 494 25.91 1.75 25.04
N ASN A 495 25.08 2.77 24.76
CA ASN A 495 25.37 4.19 24.98
C ASN A 495 24.26 4.92 25.76
N PRO A 496 23.80 4.40 26.90
CA PRO A 496 22.59 4.88 27.58
C PRO A 496 22.68 6.34 28.02
N ASP A 497 23.88 6.83 28.37
CA ASP A 497 24.07 8.21 28.82
C ASP A 497 23.74 9.25 27.74
N GLN A 498 23.73 8.86 26.46
CA GLN A 498 23.36 9.74 25.33
C GLN A 498 21.85 9.91 25.16
N PHE A 499 21.03 9.05 25.78
CA PHE A 499 19.57 8.99 25.60
C PHE A 499 18.79 9.30 26.88
N ILE A 500 19.43 9.94 27.86
CA ILE A 500 18.76 10.45 29.06
C ILE A 500 18.09 11.79 28.73
N PHE A 501 16.76 11.83 28.78
CA PHE A 501 15.98 13.06 28.63
C PHE A 501 14.67 12.99 29.45
N GLN A 502 14.11 14.17 29.72
CA GLN A 502 12.81 14.30 30.35
C GLN A 502 11.69 14.33 29.31
N TRP A 503 10.64 13.59 29.57
CA TRP A 503 9.43 13.55 28.77
C TRP A 503 8.19 13.60 29.67
N TYR A 504 7.01 13.75 29.08
CA TYR A 504 5.77 13.75 29.85
C TYR A 504 4.63 13.04 29.11
N TYR A 505 3.70 12.49 29.88
CA TYR A 505 2.41 12.00 29.41
C TYR A 505 1.28 12.59 30.26
N TYR A 506 0.04 12.50 29.78
CA TYR A 506 -1.13 13.01 30.49
C TYR A 506 -1.82 11.89 31.26
N GLU A 507 -2.11 12.15 32.54
CA GLU A 507 -3.01 11.32 33.39
C GLU A 507 -4.40 11.97 33.51
#